data_AF-A0A150XEV5-F1
#
_entry.id   AF-A0A150XEV5-F1
#
_cell.length_a   1.000
_cell.length_b   1.000
_cell.length_c   1.000
_cell.angle_alpha   90.00
_cell.angle_beta   90.00
_cell.angle_gamma   90.00
#
_symmetry.space_group_name_H-M   'P 1'
#
loop_
_entity.id
_entity.type
_entity.pdbx_description
1 polymer ?
#
loop_
_entity_poly.entity_id
_entity_poly.type
_entity_poly.pdbx_seq_one_letter_code
_entity_poly.pdbx_strand_id
1 'polypeptide(L)'
;MKNFEDFVKHIVSKWRAEKTALLTEHGLAGLANRTYGDKAEEYIKRKVEALTPSYTTFISPGSQTPADIMAVARRNSYWHIMLIQVKSSDSENSIYQLTEKDRKVLNQFAQFVKKETGVFEGFKTYVGKSIVVSTGYAAVRRIEKPSLKHFLVNTEAYNHYRQNTSQLDLEGMKEAVAKAHRLGKA
;
A
#
# COMPACT_ATOMS: atom_id res chain seq x y z
N MET A 1 -2.74 11.53 9.17
CA MET A 1 -1.51 12.33 9.31
C MET A 1 -1.72 13.57 8.44
N LYS A 2 -1.60 14.78 8.98
CA LYS A 2 -1.83 16.03 8.24
C LYS A 2 -0.82 16.10 7.09
N ASN A 3 -1.24 16.59 5.92
CA ASN A 3 -0.44 16.68 4.70
C ASN A 3 0.00 15.32 4.10
N PHE A 4 -0.69 14.22 4.43
CA PHE A 4 -0.32 12.90 3.90
C PHE A 4 -0.51 12.80 2.37
N GLU A 5 -1.49 13.49 1.81
CA GLU A 5 -1.67 13.55 0.34
C GLU A 5 -0.44 14.15 -0.36
N ASP A 6 0.02 15.31 0.12
CA ASP A 6 1.18 16.00 -0.46
C ASP A 6 2.46 15.18 -0.26
N PHE A 7 2.56 14.47 0.86
CA PHE A 7 3.64 13.51 1.09
C PHE A 7 3.62 12.35 0.09
N VAL A 8 2.44 11.80 -0.23
CA VAL A 8 2.31 10.75 -1.26
C VAL A 8 2.73 11.30 -2.62
N LYS A 9 2.28 12.50 -3.01
CA LYS A 9 2.68 13.15 -4.26
C LYS A 9 4.20 13.35 -4.33
N HIS A 10 4.83 13.79 -3.24
CA HIS A 10 6.28 13.92 -3.10
C HIS A 10 7.00 12.58 -3.26
N ILE A 11 6.56 11.53 -2.56
CA ILE A 11 7.13 10.18 -2.67
C ILE A 11 7.08 9.67 -4.10
N VAL A 12 5.92 9.78 -4.76
CA VAL A 12 5.72 9.29 -6.13
C VAL A 12 6.68 10.01 -7.08
N SER A 13 6.75 11.34 -6.99
CA SER A 13 7.64 12.16 -7.83
C SER A 13 9.11 11.79 -7.61
N LYS A 14 9.55 11.76 -6.36
CA LYS A 14 10.95 11.51 -6.00
C LYS A 14 11.39 10.07 -6.30
N TRP A 15 10.55 9.09 -6.00
CA TRP A 15 10.82 7.68 -6.32
C TRP A 15 11.05 7.49 -7.82
N ARG A 16 10.20 8.10 -8.66
CA ARG A 16 10.34 8.02 -10.12
C ARG A 16 11.63 8.67 -10.62
N ALA A 17 12.00 9.82 -10.08
CA ALA A 17 13.24 10.51 -10.45
C ALA A 17 14.50 9.73 -10.04
N GLU A 18 14.48 9.07 -8.89
CA GLU A 18 15.62 8.28 -8.39
C GLU A 18 15.72 6.87 -9.01
N LYS A 19 14.60 6.32 -9.49
CA LYS A 19 14.50 4.91 -9.94
C LYS A 19 14.08 4.78 -11.41
N THR A 20 14.36 5.80 -12.22
CA THR A 20 14.03 5.88 -13.66
C THR A 20 14.44 4.63 -14.45
N ALA A 21 15.49 3.91 -14.02
CA ALA A 21 15.95 2.67 -14.66
C ALA A 21 15.17 1.39 -14.30
N LEU A 22 14.35 1.38 -13.24
CA LEU A 22 13.62 0.18 -12.77
C LEU A 22 12.17 0.10 -13.28
N LEU A 23 11.62 1.20 -13.79
CA LEU A 23 10.20 1.31 -14.18
C LEU A 23 9.99 1.26 -15.70
N THR A 24 11.05 1.31 -16.50
CA THR A 24 10.99 1.29 -17.97
C THR A 24 10.68 -0.09 -18.58
N GLU A 25 10.80 -1.19 -17.84
CA GLU A 25 10.57 -2.55 -18.39
C GLU A 25 9.10 -3.04 -18.36
N HIS A 26 8.20 -2.42 -17.59
CA HIS A 26 6.83 -2.96 -17.38
C HIS A 26 5.69 -1.96 -17.65
N GLY A 27 5.97 -0.87 -18.35
CA GLY A 27 4.93 0.03 -18.84
C GLY A 27 4.25 -0.51 -20.11
N LEU A 28 2.92 -0.63 -20.04
CA LEU A 28 1.95 -0.87 -21.13
C LEU A 28 1.42 -2.30 -21.30
N ALA A 29 0.76 -2.83 -20.26
CA ALA A 29 -0.42 -3.65 -20.51
C ALA A 29 -1.58 -2.72 -20.97
N GLY A 30 -2.25 -3.08 -22.07
CA GLY A 30 -3.18 -2.21 -22.81
C GLY A 30 -4.29 -1.53 -21.99
N LEU A 31 -4.87 -0.47 -22.56
CA LEU A 31 -5.86 0.43 -21.93
C LEU A 31 -6.99 -0.29 -21.17
N ALA A 32 -7.49 -1.42 -21.67
CA ALA A 32 -8.53 -2.20 -21.00
C ALA A 32 -8.06 -2.83 -19.67
N ASN A 33 -6.84 -3.39 -19.64
CA ASN A 33 -6.27 -3.95 -18.40
C ASN A 33 -6.03 -2.87 -17.35
N ARG A 34 -5.70 -1.65 -17.78
CA ARG A 34 -5.57 -0.49 -16.89
C ARG A 34 -6.89 -0.14 -16.21
N THR A 35 -7.99 -0.04 -16.95
CA THR A 35 -9.31 0.27 -16.37
C THR A 35 -9.76 -0.77 -15.33
N TYR A 36 -9.45 -2.05 -15.56
CA TYR A 36 -9.77 -3.08 -14.56
C TYR A 36 -8.86 -3.04 -13.34
N GLY A 37 -7.57 -2.72 -13.52
CA GLY A 37 -6.64 -2.45 -12.43
C GLY A 37 -7.14 -1.31 -11.55
N ASP A 38 -7.46 -0.17 -12.15
CA ASP A 38 -7.95 1.03 -11.46
C ASP A 38 -9.22 0.72 -10.62
N LYS A 39 -10.15 -0.10 -11.15
CA LYS A 39 -11.37 -0.49 -10.42
C LYS A 39 -11.09 -1.48 -9.29
N ALA A 40 -10.12 -2.36 -9.44
CA ALA A 40 -9.69 -3.26 -8.36
C ALA A 40 -9.00 -2.46 -7.24
N GLU A 41 -8.18 -1.47 -7.58
CA GLU A 41 -7.56 -0.55 -6.64
C GLU A 41 -8.61 0.26 -5.88
N GLU A 42 -9.63 0.79 -6.56
CA GLU A 42 -10.75 1.49 -5.91
C GLU A 42 -11.55 0.56 -4.97
N TYR A 43 -11.74 -0.70 -5.35
CA TYR A 43 -12.35 -1.70 -4.46
C TYR A 43 -11.52 -1.93 -3.18
N ILE A 44 -10.19 -2.07 -3.32
CA ILE A 44 -9.29 -2.22 -2.15
C ILE A 44 -9.23 -0.94 -1.33
N LYS A 45 -9.23 0.24 -1.95
CA LYS A 45 -9.30 1.53 -1.25
C LYS A 45 -10.52 1.58 -0.33
N ARG A 46 -11.71 1.23 -0.82
CA ARG A 46 -12.94 1.18 0.00
C ARG A 46 -12.83 0.21 1.16
N LYS A 47 -12.20 -0.96 0.94
CA LYS A 47 -11.93 -1.94 2.00
C LYS A 47 -11.00 -1.39 3.08
N VAL A 48 -9.94 -0.68 2.67
CA VAL A 48 -8.98 -0.03 3.59
C VAL A 48 -9.65 1.09 4.38
N GLU A 49 -10.46 1.94 3.73
CA GLU A 49 -11.17 3.06 4.36
C GLU A 49 -12.22 2.59 5.38
N ALA A 50 -12.79 1.38 5.17
CA ALA A 50 -13.72 0.73 6.09
C ALA A 50 -13.05 0.06 7.31
N LEU A 51 -11.72 0.02 7.39
CA LEU A 51 -11.02 -0.54 8.55
C LEU A 51 -11.18 0.35 9.80
N THR A 52 -10.97 -0.27 10.96
CA THR A 52 -10.85 0.45 12.24
C THR A 52 -9.40 0.34 12.77
N PRO A 53 -8.74 1.46 13.11
CA PRO A 53 -9.17 2.85 12.89
C PRO A 53 -9.28 3.19 11.40
N SER A 54 -10.06 4.21 11.06
CA SER A 54 -10.25 4.64 9.67
C SER A 54 -8.95 5.15 9.07
N TYR A 55 -8.66 4.71 7.84
CA TYR A 55 -7.47 5.07 7.09
C TYR A 55 -7.80 6.15 6.06
N THR A 56 -6.94 7.17 5.98
CA THR A 56 -6.91 8.07 4.82
C THR A 56 -6.11 7.38 3.72
N THR A 57 -6.70 7.16 2.55
CA THR A 57 -6.13 6.31 1.51
C THR A 57 -5.91 7.06 0.21
N PHE A 58 -4.78 6.78 -0.45
CA PHE A 58 -4.39 7.34 -1.73
C PHE A 58 -4.02 6.21 -2.69
N ILE A 59 -4.48 6.32 -3.94
CA ILE A 59 -4.09 5.43 -5.03
C ILE A 59 -2.95 6.10 -5.80
N SER A 60 -1.87 5.36 -6.07
CA SER A 60 -0.73 5.82 -6.85
C SER A 60 -1.12 5.88 -8.34
N PRO A 61 -1.11 7.05 -8.99
CA PRO A 61 -1.60 7.16 -10.36
C PRO A 61 -0.77 6.31 -11.33
N GLY A 62 -1.40 5.33 -11.98
CA GLY A 62 -0.80 4.53 -13.05
C GLY A 62 0.37 3.64 -12.59
N SER A 63 0.28 3.05 -11.39
CA SER A 63 1.29 2.14 -10.81
C SER A 63 2.72 2.68 -10.88
N GLN A 64 2.86 3.99 -10.64
CA GLN A 64 4.13 4.71 -10.67
C GLN A 64 5.07 4.36 -9.51
N THR A 65 4.58 3.56 -8.56
CA THR A 65 5.31 3.06 -7.40
C THR A 65 5.06 1.57 -7.24
N PRO A 66 5.93 0.84 -6.52
CA PRO A 66 5.74 -0.58 -6.23
C PRO A 66 4.51 -0.93 -5.38
N ALA A 67 3.85 0.07 -4.77
CA ALA A 67 2.57 -0.07 -4.11
C ALA A 67 1.53 0.76 -4.87
N ASP A 68 0.41 0.15 -5.22
CA ASP A 68 -0.73 0.82 -5.85
C ASP A 68 -1.52 1.66 -4.82
N ILE A 69 -1.55 1.23 -3.55
CA ILE A 69 -2.27 1.92 -2.47
C ILE A 69 -1.33 2.33 -1.35
N MET A 70 -1.47 3.58 -0.92
CA MET A 70 -0.79 4.17 0.24
C MET A 70 -1.83 4.73 1.20
N ALA A 71 -1.89 4.20 2.40
CA ALA A 71 -2.89 4.59 3.39
C ALA A 71 -2.25 4.96 4.72
N VAL A 72 -2.87 5.86 5.49
CA VAL A 72 -2.39 6.23 6.82
C VAL A 72 -3.52 6.24 7.85
N ALA A 73 -3.25 5.72 9.04
CA ALA A 73 -4.13 5.84 10.19
C ALA A 73 -3.37 6.15 11.48
N ARG A 74 -4.05 6.84 12.41
CA ARG A 74 -3.60 6.95 13.80
C ARG A 74 -4.10 5.72 14.55
N ARG A 75 -3.18 4.90 15.05
CA ARG A 75 -3.47 3.87 16.06
C ARG A 75 -3.11 4.42 17.44
N ASN A 76 -3.52 3.80 18.53
CA ASN A 76 -3.39 4.37 19.90
C ASN A 76 -1.99 4.95 20.19
N SER A 77 -0.92 4.25 19.84
CA SER A 77 0.46 4.60 20.22
C SER A 77 1.39 4.89 19.04
N TYR A 78 0.95 4.68 17.79
CA TYR A 78 1.75 5.00 16.59
C TYR A 78 0.91 5.46 15.39
N TRP A 79 1.58 6.04 14.40
CA TRP A 79 1.03 6.22 13.06
C TRP A 79 1.36 5.02 12.19
N HIS A 80 0.36 4.46 11.52
CA HIS A 80 0.55 3.34 10.61
C HIS A 80 0.38 3.84 9.17
N ILE A 81 1.45 3.77 8.38
CA ILE A 81 1.43 3.90 6.92
C ILE A 81 1.40 2.49 6.33
N MET A 82 0.36 2.19 5.57
CA MET A 82 0.12 0.88 4.97
C MET A 82 0.29 0.98 3.46
N LEU A 83 1.16 0.14 2.90
CA LEU A 83 1.47 0.07 1.48
C LEU A 83 0.96 -1.26 0.94
N ILE A 84 0.10 -1.24 -0.08
CA ILE A 84 -0.50 -2.43 -0.66
C ILE A 84 -0.26 -2.45 -2.16
N GLN A 85 0.24 -3.59 -2.65
CA GLN A 85 0.27 -3.89 -4.07
C GLN A 85 -0.98 -4.71 -4.44
N VAL A 86 -1.72 -4.25 -5.45
CA VAL A 86 -2.96 -4.88 -5.89
C VAL A 86 -2.70 -5.67 -7.17
N LYS A 87 -3.22 -6.90 -7.22
CA LYS A 87 -3.27 -7.67 -8.47
C LYS A 87 -4.69 -8.17 -8.70
N SER A 88 -5.14 -8.03 -9.94
CA SER A 88 -6.47 -8.41 -10.36
C SER A 88 -6.44 -9.38 -11.53
N SER A 89 -7.35 -10.35 -11.52
CA SER A 89 -7.62 -11.22 -12.66
C SER A 89 -9.08 -11.65 -12.69
N ASP A 90 -9.59 -12.07 -13.84
CA ASP A 90 -10.94 -12.63 -14.00
C ASP A 90 -11.06 -14.09 -13.52
N SER A 91 -9.93 -14.79 -13.47
CA SER A 91 -9.80 -16.11 -12.87
C SER A 91 -8.92 -16.08 -11.63
N GLU A 92 -9.36 -16.79 -10.60
CA GLU A 92 -8.66 -16.92 -9.32
C GLU A 92 -7.26 -17.52 -9.49
N ASN A 93 -7.15 -18.53 -10.35
CA ASN A 93 -5.92 -19.27 -10.62
C ASN A 93 -4.89 -18.46 -11.43
N SER A 94 -5.30 -17.34 -12.03
CA SER A 94 -4.44 -16.48 -12.84
C SER A 94 -4.13 -15.14 -12.16
N ILE A 95 -4.53 -14.94 -10.90
CA ILE A 95 -4.10 -13.75 -10.17
C ILE A 95 -2.61 -13.85 -9.90
N TYR A 96 -1.85 -12.91 -10.47
CA TYR A 96 -0.39 -12.83 -10.32
C TYR A 96 0.00 -12.77 -8.84
N GLN A 97 0.78 -13.75 -8.39
CA GLN A 97 1.38 -13.74 -7.06
C GLN A 97 2.72 -13.02 -7.11
N LEU A 98 2.99 -12.16 -6.12
CA LEU A 98 4.25 -11.44 -6.07
C LEU A 98 5.42 -12.39 -5.90
N THR A 99 6.41 -12.25 -6.78
CA THR A 99 7.67 -12.97 -6.68
C THR A 99 8.53 -12.41 -5.55
N GLU A 100 9.60 -13.11 -5.20
CA GLU A 100 10.59 -12.58 -4.24
C GLU A 100 11.21 -11.25 -4.72
N LYS A 101 11.43 -11.11 -6.04
CA LYS A 101 11.93 -9.86 -6.65
C LYS A 101 10.94 -8.71 -6.43
N ASP A 102 9.65 -8.93 -6.66
CA ASP A 102 8.63 -7.89 -6.45
C ASP A 102 8.55 -7.49 -4.98
N ARG A 103 8.55 -8.48 -4.07
CA ARG A 103 8.56 -8.22 -2.63
C ARG A 103 9.79 -7.43 -2.21
N LYS A 104 10.97 -7.71 -2.78
CA LYS A 104 12.20 -6.95 -2.53
C LYS A 104 12.06 -5.49 -2.96
N VAL A 105 11.49 -5.22 -4.14
CA VAL A 105 11.27 -3.86 -4.64
C VAL A 105 10.24 -3.11 -3.79
N LEU A 106 9.14 -3.77 -3.42
CA LEU A 106 8.13 -3.21 -2.51
C LEU A 106 8.72 -2.87 -1.12
N ASN A 107 9.60 -3.73 -0.61
CA ASN A 107 10.31 -3.51 0.65
C ASN A 107 11.31 -2.34 0.57
N GLN A 108 12.02 -2.18 -0.54
CA GLN A 108 12.88 -1.01 -0.79
C GLN A 108 12.05 0.28 -0.82
N PHE A 109 10.89 0.25 -1.48
CA PHE A 109 9.97 1.38 -1.49
C PHE A 109 9.47 1.73 -0.08
N ALA A 110 9.14 0.73 0.75
CA ALA A 110 8.72 0.98 2.12
C ALA A 110 9.80 1.62 3.00
N GLN A 111 11.06 1.21 2.83
CA GLN A 111 12.20 1.85 3.50
C GLN A 111 12.40 3.29 3.02
N PHE A 112 12.22 3.53 1.72
CA PHE A 112 12.24 4.88 1.15
C PHE A 112 11.13 5.74 1.76
N VAL A 113 9.88 5.26 1.78
CA VAL A 113 8.75 5.95 2.43
C VAL A 113 9.07 6.27 3.88
N LYS A 114 9.56 5.30 4.65
CA LYS A 114 9.99 5.52 6.05
C LYS A 114 11.01 6.65 6.13
N LYS A 115 12.08 6.61 5.33
CA LYS A 115 13.12 7.65 5.32
C LYS A 115 12.51 9.03 5.03
N GLU A 116 11.66 9.12 4.02
CA GLU A 116 11.02 10.38 3.63
C GLU A 116 10.09 10.93 4.73
N THR A 117 9.46 10.08 5.55
CA THR A 117 8.67 10.59 6.70
C THR A 117 9.50 11.40 7.70
N GLY A 118 10.81 11.16 7.79
CA GLY A 118 11.72 11.88 8.68
C GLY A 118 12.24 13.21 8.13
N VAL A 119 12.13 13.44 6.81
CA VAL A 119 12.71 14.60 6.14
C VAL A 119 11.70 15.46 5.38
N PHE A 120 10.48 14.95 5.14
CA PHE A 120 9.44 15.71 4.46
C PHE A 120 9.01 16.92 5.29
N GLU A 121 9.09 18.12 4.70
CA GLU A 121 8.86 19.37 5.42
C GLU A 121 7.44 19.45 6.03
N GLY A 122 6.44 18.97 5.29
CA GLY A 122 5.05 18.92 5.74
C GLY A 122 4.84 18.05 6.98
N PHE A 123 5.84 17.25 7.39
CA PHE A 123 5.80 16.34 8.54
C PHE A 123 6.65 16.78 9.74
N LYS A 124 7.09 18.04 9.81
CA LYS A 124 7.79 18.60 11.00
C LYS A 124 7.12 18.25 12.33
N THR A 125 5.78 18.24 12.39
CA THR A 125 5.00 17.87 13.61
C THR A 125 4.96 16.38 13.94
N TYR A 126 5.56 15.53 13.11
CA TYR A 126 5.64 14.07 13.27
C TYR A 126 7.06 13.59 13.58
N VAL A 127 8.05 14.49 13.60
CA VAL A 127 9.39 14.20 14.09
C VAL A 127 9.30 13.66 15.53
N GLY A 128 10.07 12.60 15.82
CA GLY A 128 10.06 11.90 17.11
C GLY A 128 8.84 11.00 17.36
N LYS A 129 7.76 11.10 16.57
CA LYS A 129 6.59 10.22 16.76
C LYS A 129 6.86 8.81 16.24
N SER A 130 6.21 7.84 16.88
CA SER A 130 6.25 6.44 16.45
C SER A 130 5.52 6.27 15.12
N ILE A 131 6.24 5.76 14.11
CA ILE A 131 5.71 5.49 12.77
C ILE A 131 6.04 4.04 12.40
N VAL A 132 5.04 3.34 11.89
CA VAL A 132 5.17 2.00 11.32
C VAL A 132 4.77 2.09 9.86
N VAL A 133 5.65 1.67 8.95
CA VAL A 133 5.38 1.53 7.52
C VAL A 133 5.31 0.05 7.21
N SER A 134 4.18 -0.46 6.72
CA SER A 134 4.03 -1.88 6.40
C SER A 134 3.76 -2.12 4.92
N THR A 135 4.14 -3.31 4.44
CA THR A 135 3.91 -3.76 3.08
C THR A 135 2.98 -4.96 3.06
N GLY A 136 2.13 -5.01 2.04
CA GLY A 136 1.24 -6.13 1.82
C GLY A 136 0.75 -6.23 0.39
N TYR A 137 -0.09 -7.23 0.18
CA TYR A 137 -0.63 -7.61 -1.11
C TYR A 137 -2.12 -7.89 -1.00
N ALA A 138 -2.86 -7.54 -2.05
CA ALA A 138 -4.26 -7.87 -2.21
C ALA A 138 -4.52 -8.48 -3.59
N ALA A 139 -5.00 -9.72 -3.59
CA ALA A 139 -5.46 -10.45 -4.76
C ALA A 139 -6.97 -10.22 -4.95
N VAL A 140 -7.35 -9.66 -6.09
CA VAL A 140 -8.74 -9.37 -6.43
C VAL A 140 -9.18 -10.22 -7.61
N ARG A 141 -10.27 -10.94 -7.46
CA ARG A 141 -10.97 -11.56 -8.58
C ARG A 141 -12.04 -10.62 -9.09
N ARG A 142 -12.06 -10.36 -10.40
CA ARG A 142 -13.14 -9.65 -11.08
C ARG A 142 -14.09 -10.64 -11.73
N ILE A 143 -15.39 -10.37 -11.68
CA ILE A 143 -16.42 -11.12 -12.41
C ILE A 143 -17.27 -10.10 -13.16
N GLU A 144 -17.36 -10.20 -14.48
CA GLU A 144 -17.98 -9.17 -15.31
C GLU A 144 -19.49 -9.35 -15.52
N LYS A 145 -20.00 -10.59 -15.40
CA LYS A 145 -21.41 -10.92 -15.70
C LYS A 145 -22.18 -11.29 -14.43
N PRO A 146 -23.39 -10.77 -14.20
CA PRO A 146 -24.15 -9.81 -15.01
C PRO A 146 -23.74 -8.33 -14.82
N SER A 147 -22.86 -8.04 -13.87
CA SER A 147 -22.31 -6.71 -13.58
C SER A 147 -20.90 -6.88 -13.05
N LEU A 148 -20.01 -5.90 -13.23
CA LEU A 148 -18.66 -5.96 -12.69
C LEU A 148 -18.68 -6.03 -11.16
N LYS A 149 -18.22 -7.16 -10.62
CA LYS A 149 -18.06 -7.44 -9.19
C LYS A 149 -16.60 -7.73 -8.90
N HIS A 150 -16.14 -7.31 -7.72
CA HIS A 150 -14.79 -7.60 -7.21
C HIS A 150 -14.89 -8.43 -5.93
N PHE A 151 -14.06 -9.45 -5.83
CA PHE A 151 -13.97 -10.33 -4.66
C PHE A 151 -12.53 -10.37 -4.18
N LEU A 152 -12.35 -10.20 -2.87
CA LEU A 152 -11.03 -10.33 -2.27
C LEU A 152 -10.71 -11.81 -2.13
N VAL A 153 -9.73 -12.30 -2.89
CA VAL A 153 -9.34 -13.71 -2.89
C VAL A 153 -8.31 -13.97 -1.83
N ASN A 154 -7.25 -13.18 -1.80
CA ASN A 154 -6.11 -13.36 -0.91
C ASN A 154 -5.57 -12.02 -0.44
N THR A 155 -5.00 -12.02 0.74
CA THR A 155 -4.28 -10.89 1.32
C THR A 155 -3.09 -11.40 2.08
N GLU A 156 -1.98 -10.68 2.00
CA GLU A 156 -0.78 -11.05 2.73
C GLU A 156 -0.08 -9.80 3.27
N ALA A 157 0.36 -9.87 4.53
CA ALA A 157 1.25 -8.88 5.12
C ALA A 157 2.68 -9.41 5.00
N TYR A 158 3.59 -8.61 4.44
CA TYR A 158 4.97 -9.05 4.21
C TYR A 158 5.93 -8.55 5.28
N ASN A 159 6.10 -7.23 5.36
CA ASN A 159 7.09 -6.62 6.24
C ASN A 159 6.55 -5.37 6.90
N HIS A 160 7.24 -4.95 7.96
CA HIS A 160 7.01 -3.68 8.61
C HIS A 160 8.33 -3.03 9.00
N TYR A 161 8.41 -1.72 8.82
CA TYR A 161 9.54 -0.86 9.12
C TYR A 161 9.12 0.15 10.15
N ARG A 162 9.98 0.36 11.14
CA ARG A 162 9.62 1.10 12.35
C ARG A 162 10.54 2.30 12.54
N GLN A 163 9.97 3.37 13.11
CA GLN A 163 10.66 4.59 13.50
C GLN A 163 10.15 5.01 14.88
N ASN A 164 11.06 5.31 15.82
CA ASN A 164 10.75 5.77 17.18
C ASN A 164 9.76 4.86 17.93
N THR A 165 9.99 3.54 17.92
CA THR A 165 9.04 2.53 18.44
C THR A 165 9.52 1.79 19.69
N SER A 166 10.56 2.29 20.37
CA SER A 166 11.15 1.62 21.54
C SER A 166 10.15 1.37 22.69
N GLN A 167 9.10 2.19 22.79
CA GLN A 167 8.06 2.11 23.81
C GLN A 167 6.79 1.38 23.34
N LEU A 168 6.78 0.79 22.14
CA LEU A 168 5.62 0.05 21.63
C LEU A 168 5.69 -1.42 22.06
N ASP A 169 4.55 -1.97 22.47
CA ASP A 169 4.34 -3.42 22.43
C ASP A 169 4.46 -3.90 20.97
N LEU A 170 5.52 -4.65 20.71
CA LEU A 170 5.89 -5.06 19.35
C LEU A 170 5.00 -6.17 18.83
N GLU A 171 4.57 -7.10 19.68
CA GLU A 171 3.73 -8.21 19.25
C GLU A 171 2.31 -7.72 18.97
N GLY A 172 1.72 -6.94 19.88
CA GLY A 172 0.42 -6.31 19.64
C GLY A 172 0.44 -5.38 18.41
N MET A 173 1.55 -4.70 18.14
CA MET A 173 1.71 -3.91 16.91
C MET A 173 1.73 -4.78 15.66
N LYS A 174 2.51 -5.87 15.64
CA LYS A 174 2.57 -6.81 14.51
C LYS A 174 1.21 -7.43 14.22
N GLU A 175 0.50 -7.88 15.25
CA GLU A 175 -0.85 -8.43 15.11
C GLU A 175 -1.82 -7.40 14.53
N ALA A 176 -1.78 -6.17 15.05
CA ALA A 176 -2.63 -5.08 14.57
C ALA A 176 -2.35 -4.71 13.11
N VAL A 177 -1.08 -4.71 12.70
CA VAL A 177 -0.65 -4.49 11.31
C VAL A 177 -1.11 -5.63 10.42
N ALA A 178 -0.87 -6.88 10.82
CA ALA A 178 -1.30 -8.07 10.06
C ALA A 178 -2.82 -8.11 9.90
N LYS A 179 -3.58 -7.80 10.95
CA LYS A 179 -5.04 -7.70 10.91
C LYS A 179 -5.53 -6.62 9.95
N ALA A 180 -4.85 -5.48 9.88
CA ALA A 180 -5.19 -4.41 8.93
C ALA A 180 -5.07 -4.89 7.48
N HIS A 181 -3.99 -5.61 7.16
CA HIS A 181 -3.73 -6.17 5.83
C HIS A 181 -4.70 -7.28 5.43
N ARG A 182 -5.46 -7.87 6.36
CA ARG A 182 -6.53 -8.83 6.01
C ARG A 182 -7.72 -8.18 5.32
N LEU A 183 -7.88 -6.85 5.40
CA LEU A 183 -8.94 -6.11 4.72
C LEU A 183 -10.36 -6.64 5.01
N GLY A 184 -10.59 -7.09 6.25
CA GLY A 184 -11.87 -7.68 6.68
C GLY A 184 -12.11 -9.11 6.19
N LYS A 185 -11.11 -9.79 5.61
CA LYS A 185 -11.14 -11.22 5.39
C LYS A 185 -11.03 -11.94 6.75
N ALA A 186 -11.97 -12.84 7.02
CA ALA A 186 -12.00 -13.67 8.23
C ALA A 186 -10.74 -14.54 8.33
#